data_AF-A0A662H703-F1
#
_entry.id   AF-A0A662H703-F1
#
_cell.length_a   1.000
_cell.length_b   1.000
_cell.length_c   1.000
_cell.angle_alpha   90.00
_cell.angle_beta   90.00
_cell.angle_gamma   90.00
#
_symmetry.space_group_name_H-M   'P 1'
#
loop_
_entity.id
_entity.type
_entity.pdbx_description
1 polymer ?
#
loop_
_entity_poly.entity_id
_entity_poly.type
_entity_poly.pdbx_seq_one_letter_code
_entity_poly.pdbx_strand_id
1 'polypeptide(L)'
;MIERREKPLIRIRGIYATALTALFLDAGFDITQPTPPIVSRFKLTKPLLAPPDATVKDRDDKKGVTIIGNGGPVEAILKVFRERFPDIIVKAYQPELYSSYKGVAEGTCERGTIVNLGITKGILPSHDIKPGQEVVVHVRKPSFLSQPLLAKGLVVNGKYMRLVEGGKNSISRHIHNPRKIRDLLYLLNMLRLEDWGIRIRSSARFASLEELIAEFNELKKQIQSLKRDLSKLPTPSKITPGDALVEVTFPLEAKKALDEMRRKVVPTLPLHHYFKSISNGFEKILNFSELLIEKGLDPEKISESVQEYICQDILNVGERFRIIHEDIGGGRVDINGLL
;
A
#
# COMPACT_ATOMS: atom_id res chain seq x y z
N MET A 1 11.45 -21.38 -10.00
CA MET A 1 12.27 -20.16 -10.13
C MET A 1 11.36 -19.09 -10.73
N ILE A 2 11.05 -18.04 -9.98
CA ILE A 2 10.26 -16.92 -10.50
C ILE A 2 11.20 -16.14 -11.41
N GLU A 3 10.91 -16.06 -12.70
CA GLU A 3 11.57 -15.10 -13.60
C GLU A 3 11.56 -13.73 -12.92
N ARG A 4 12.74 -13.25 -12.50
CA ARG A 4 12.87 -11.87 -12.04
C ARG A 4 12.58 -11.01 -13.26
N ARG A 5 11.43 -10.34 -13.26
CA ARG A 5 11.24 -9.23 -14.17
C ARG A 5 12.34 -8.22 -13.92
N GLU A 6 13.02 -7.83 -14.99
CA GLU A 6 14.11 -6.85 -14.96
C GLU A 6 13.62 -5.49 -14.45
N LYS A 7 12.32 -5.20 -14.66
CA LYS A 7 11.65 -3.95 -14.30
C LYS A 7 10.51 -4.19 -13.31
N PRO A 8 10.37 -3.39 -12.24
CA PRO A 8 9.24 -3.52 -11.33
C PRO A 8 7.91 -3.18 -12.02
N LEU A 9 6.91 -4.04 -11.87
CA LEU A 9 5.56 -3.80 -12.36
C LEU A 9 4.70 -3.13 -11.28
N ILE A 10 4.33 -1.86 -11.45
CA ILE A 10 3.65 -1.07 -10.43
C ILE A 10 2.18 -0.85 -10.78
N ARG A 11 1.31 -0.98 -9.78
CA ARG A 11 -0.07 -0.48 -9.83
C ARG A 11 -0.20 0.82 -9.05
N ILE A 12 -0.76 1.85 -9.67
CA ILE A 12 -0.90 3.17 -9.05
C ILE A 12 -2.37 3.53 -8.91
N ARG A 13 -2.76 4.10 -7.77
CA ARG A 13 -4.13 4.56 -7.46
C ARG A 13 -4.10 5.90 -6.74
N GLY A 14 -5.21 6.63 -6.82
CA GLY A 14 -5.41 7.85 -6.05
C GLY A 14 -5.12 9.14 -6.81
N ILE A 15 -5.09 10.25 -6.08
CA ILE A 15 -5.00 11.61 -6.65
C ILE A 15 -3.66 11.84 -7.35
N TYR A 16 -2.58 11.21 -6.85
CA TYR A 16 -1.24 11.33 -7.40
C TYR A 16 -1.00 10.43 -8.63
N ALA A 17 -1.99 9.62 -9.04
CA ALA A 17 -1.76 8.54 -9.98
C ALA A 17 -1.25 8.98 -11.35
N THR A 18 -1.68 10.15 -11.85
CA THR A 18 -1.25 10.63 -13.17
C THR A 18 0.21 11.08 -13.15
N ALA A 19 0.58 11.91 -12.17
CA ALA A 19 1.96 12.37 -11.97
C ALA A 19 2.93 11.20 -11.74
N LEU A 20 2.55 10.28 -10.86
CA LEU A 20 3.36 9.11 -10.55
C LEU A 20 3.47 8.15 -11.73
N THR A 21 2.44 8.03 -12.56
CA THR A 21 2.54 7.25 -13.81
C THR A 21 3.59 7.85 -14.74
N ALA A 22 3.58 9.17 -14.95
CA ALA A 22 4.60 9.85 -15.76
C ALA A 22 6.01 9.62 -15.18
N LEU A 23 6.16 9.82 -13.86
CA LEU A 23 7.43 9.63 -13.17
C LEU A 23 8.00 8.21 -13.34
N PHE A 24 7.18 7.19 -13.12
CA PHE A 24 7.66 5.81 -13.14
C PHE A 24 7.92 5.32 -14.58
N LEU A 25 7.15 5.79 -15.57
CA LEU A 25 7.45 5.53 -16.97
C LEU A 25 8.80 6.17 -17.38
N ASP A 26 9.05 7.42 -16.98
CA ASP A 26 10.34 8.11 -17.20
C ASP A 26 11.50 7.38 -16.51
N ALA A 27 11.24 6.74 -15.37
CA ALA A 27 12.22 5.93 -14.63
C ALA A 27 12.37 4.49 -15.16
N GLY A 28 11.64 4.11 -16.23
CA GLY A 28 11.76 2.81 -16.88
C GLY A 28 10.98 1.67 -16.23
N PHE A 29 10.00 1.96 -15.38
CA PHE A 29 9.13 0.98 -14.73
C PHE A 29 7.95 0.62 -15.63
N ASP A 30 7.38 -0.56 -15.43
CA ASP A 30 6.16 -0.97 -16.11
C ASP A 30 4.92 -0.68 -15.27
N ILE A 31 3.82 -0.30 -15.92
CA ILE A 31 2.55 0.04 -15.25
C ILE A 31 1.52 -1.05 -15.52
N THR A 32 0.87 -1.53 -14.46
CA THR A 32 -0.19 -2.54 -14.55
C THR A 32 -1.51 -2.08 -13.98
N GLN A 33 -2.57 -2.68 -14.51
CA GLN A 33 -3.96 -2.44 -14.16
C GLN A 33 -4.25 -0.93 -14.15
N PRO A 34 -3.86 -0.16 -15.18
CA PRO A 34 -4.13 1.27 -15.21
C PRO A 34 -5.64 1.53 -15.16
N THR A 35 -6.05 2.65 -14.56
CA THR A 35 -7.45 3.07 -14.60
C THR A 35 -7.79 3.66 -15.97
N PRO A 36 -9.07 3.71 -16.39
CA PRO A 36 -9.44 4.28 -17.69
C PRO A 36 -8.90 5.70 -17.94
N PRO A 37 -8.90 6.62 -16.95
CA PRO A 37 -8.25 7.93 -17.12
C PRO A 37 -6.75 7.84 -17.43
N ILE A 38 -6.03 6.91 -16.81
CA ILE A 38 -4.60 6.71 -17.07
C ILE A 38 -4.38 6.13 -18.48
N VAL A 39 -5.20 5.16 -18.90
CA VAL A 39 -5.14 4.61 -20.26
C VAL A 39 -5.32 5.71 -21.32
N SER A 40 -6.32 6.58 -21.12
CA SER A 40 -6.61 7.69 -22.04
C SER A 40 -5.46 8.72 -22.09
N ARG A 41 -5.03 9.22 -20.93
CA ARG A 41 -3.98 10.25 -20.82
C ARG A 41 -2.65 9.82 -21.42
N PHE A 42 -2.25 8.57 -21.20
CA PHE A 42 -0.99 8.03 -21.69
C PHE A 42 -1.12 7.26 -23.01
N LYS A 43 -2.31 7.27 -23.64
CA LYS A 43 -2.60 6.58 -24.90
C LYS A 43 -2.11 5.11 -24.91
N LEU A 44 -2.33 4.41 -23.79
CA LEU A 44 -1.84 3.04 -23.61
C LEU A 44 -2.67 2.08 -24.50
N THR A 45 -2.07 1.58 -25.57
CA THR A 45 -2.75 0.72 -26.56
C THR A 45 -2.99 -0.70 -26.06
N LYS A 46 -2.10 -1.23 -25.22
CA LYS A 46 -2.20 -2.57 -24.62
C LYS A 46 -1.92 -2.52 -23.12
N PRO A 47 -2.91 -2.15 -22.29
CA PRO A 47 -2.70 -2.06 -20.84
C PRO A 47 -2.44 -3.45 -20.25
N LEU A 48 -1.32 -3.58 -19.52
CA LEU A 48 -0.99 -4.80 -18.79
C LEU A 48 -1.97 -5.00 -17.62
N LEU A 49 -2.43 -6.23 -17.40
CA LEU A 49 -3.36 -6.58 -16.31
C LEU A 49 -2.75 -7.55 -15.29
N ALA A 50 -1.48 -7.90 -15.44
CA ALA A 50 -0.74 -8.79 -14.57
C ALA A 50 -0.71 -8.29 -13.10
N PRO A 51 -0.54 -9.18 -12.10
CA PRO A 51 -0.36 -8.79 -10.72
C PRO A 51 0.77 -7.78 -10.54
N PRO A 52 0.57 -6.72 -9.77
CA PRO A 52 1.64 -5.79 -9.46
C PRO A 52 2.65 -6.40 -8.50
N ASP A 53 3.91 -6.03 -8.69
CA ASP A 53 4.98 -6.26 -7.73
C ASP A 53 4.90 -5.29 -6.55
N ALA A 54 4.41 -4.08 -6.79
CA ALA A 54 4.09 -3.07 -5.78
C ALA A 54 2.84 -2.26 -6.15
N THR A 55 2.07 -1.87 -5.15
CA THR A 55 0.95 -0.93 -5.29
C THR A 55 1.28 0.37 -4.58
N VAL A 56 1.18 1.49 -5.30
CA VAL A 56 1.25 2.85 -4.75
C VAL A 56 -0.17 3.42 -4.72
N LYS A 57 -0.62 3.89 -3.58
CA LYS A 57 -1.95 4.49 -3.39
C LYS A 57 -1.87 5.69 -2.46
N ASP A 58 -2.87 6.56 -2.47
CA ASP A 58 -2.95 7.65 -1.49
C ASP A 58 -2.86 7.11 -0.06
N ARG A 59 -2.18 7.87 0.82
CA ARG A 59 -2.38 7.76 2.27
C ARG A 59 -3.84 8.12 2.59
N ASP A 60 -4.33 7.66 3.73
CA ASP A 60 -5.72 7.91 4.14
C ASP A 60 -6.02 9.42 4.29
N ASP A 61 -5.02 10.23 4.65
CA ASP A 61 -5.09 11.69 4.74
C ASP A 61 -4.77 12.43 3.43
N LYS A 62 -4.46 11.69 2.36
CA LYS A 62 -4.06 12.20 1.03
C LYS A 62 -2.81 13.09 1.02
N LYS A 63 -2.05 13.19 2.11
CA LYS A 63 -0.83 14.03 2.18
C LYS A 63 0.41 13.38 1.57
N GLY A 64 0.24 12.19 1.01
CA GLY A 64 1.27 11.45 0.29
C GLY A 64 0.74 10.08 -0.11
N VAL A 65 1.62 9.07 -0.14
CA VAL A 65 1.28 7.73 -0.62
C VAL A 65 1.70 6.61 0.32
N THR A 66 0.94 5.53 0.32
CA THR A 66 1.30 4.24 0.88
C THR A 66 1.75 3.31 -0.25
N ILE A 67 2.92 2.69 -0.07
CA ILE A 67 3.53 1.72 -0.98
C ILE A 67 3.45 0.34 -0.31
N ILE A 68 2.90 -0.65 -1.01
CA ILE A 68 2.74 -2.02 -0.51
C ILE A 68 3.19 -3.01 -1.58
N GLY A 69 4.11 -3.92 -1.26
CA GLY A 69 4.51 -4.98 -2.19
C GLY A 69 5.81 -5.68 -1.82
N ASN A 70 6.45 -6.27 -2.82
CA ASN A 70 7.73 -6.95 -2.65
C ASN A 70 8.84 -5.95 -2.28
N GLY A 71 9.76 -6.34 -1.38
CA GLY A 71 10.80 -5.45 -0.85
C GLY A 71 11.69 -4.78 -1.92
N GLY A 72 12.18 -5.54 -2.92
CA GLY A 72 13.00 -4.98 -4.00
C GLY A 72 12.28 -3.91 -4.83
N PRO A 73 11.09 -4.20 -5.39
CA PRO A 73 10.22 -3.22 -6.05
C PRO A 73 9.90 -1.98 -5.21
N VAL A 74 9.64 -2.15 -3.91
CA VAL A 74 9.40 -1.02 -3.00
C VAL A 74 10.66 -0.16 -2.85
N GLU A 75 11.84 -0.75 -2.69
CA GLU A 75 13.09 0.01 -2.60
C GLU A 75 13.41 0.75 -3.90
N ALA A 76 13.13 0.14 -5.06
CA ALA A 76 13.28 0.79 -6.35
C ALA A 76 12.38 2.03 -6.47
N ILE A 77 11.14 1.97 -5.99
CA ILE A 77 10.24 3.14 -5.91
C ILE A 77 10.83 4.22 -5.00
N LEU A 78 11.32 3.84 -3.81
CA LEU A 78 11.89 4.80 -2.87
C LEU A 78 13.14 5.49 -3.42
N LYS A 79 13.97 4.78 -4.18
CA LYS A 79 15.11 5.37 -4.88
C LYS A 79 14.67 6.48 -5.83
N VAL A 80 13.69 6.20 -6.70
CA VAL A 80 13.12 7.20 -7.62
C VAL A 80 12.55 8.40 -6.87
N PHE A 81 11.85 8.16 -5.75
CA PHE A 81 11.30 9.23 -4.94
C PHE A 81 12.37 10.10 -4.29
N ARG A 82 13.42 9.51 -3.70
CA ARG A 82 14.53 10.27 -3.09
C ARG A 82 15.31 11.10 -4.11
N GLU A 83 15.47 10.58 -5.33
CA GLU A 83 16.14 11.30 -6.42
C GLU A 83 15.33 12.49 -6.95
N ARG A 84 14.00 12.43 -6.89
CA ARG A 84 13.11 13.48 -7.42
C ARG A 84 12.59 14.45 -6.36
N PHE A 85 12.49 14.01 -5.12
CA PHE A 85 11.86 14.74 -4.04
C PHE A 85 12.76 14.70 -2.80
N PRO A 86 13.65 15.70 -2.62
CA PRO A 86 14.66 15.67 -1.56
C PRO A 86 14.05 15.71 -0.15
N ASP A 87 12.91 16.37 0.02
CA ASP A 87 12.35 16.68 1.36
C ASP A 87 11.25 15.70 1.79
N ILE A 88 11.08 14.56 1.11
CA ILE A 88 10.04 13.59 1.48
C ILE A 88 10.34 12.92 2.82
N ILE A 89 9.28 12.66 3.59
CA ILE A 89 9.38 11.91 4.83
C ILE A 89 8.97 10.47 4.55
N VAL A 90 9.81 9.50 4.88
CA VAL A 90 9.60 8.07 4.61
C VAL A 90 9.46 7.31 5.93
N LYS A 91 8.31 6.68 6.14
CA LYS A 91 8.01 5.80 7.27
C LYS A 91 7.95 4.36 6.79
N ALA A 92 9.05 3.62 6.93
CA ALA A 92 9.13 2.21 6.55
C ALA A 92 8.75 1.30 7.73
N TYR A 93 7.70 0.50 7.57
CA TYR A 93 7.15 -0.32 8.65
C TYR A 93 7.91 -1.63 8.75
N GLN A 94 8.37 -1.96 9.96
CA GLN A 94 9.01 -3.24 10.25
C GLN A 94 8.37 -3.91 11.46
N PRO A 95 8.13 -5.23 11.41
CA PRO A 95 8.41 -6.13 10.30
C PRO A 95 7.39 -6.02 9.17
N GLU A 96 7.67 -6.66 8.03
CA GLU A 96 6.79 -6.67 6.85
C GLU A 96 5.40 -7.23 7.17
N LEU A 97 4.37 -6.67 6.52
CA LEU A 97 3.00 -7.14 6.64
C LEU A 97 2.89 -8.59 6.14
N TYR A 98 2.35 -9.49 6.95
CA TYR A 98 2.25 -10.93 6.67
C TYR A 98 3.59 -11.68 6.51
N SER A 99 4.68 -11.15 7.06
CA SER A 99 5.89 -11.97 7.28
C SER A 99 5.68 -12.90 8.47
N SER A 100 6.20 -14.14 8.38
CA SER A 100 6.14 -15.12 9.46
C SER A 100 7.49 -15.27 10.17
N TYR A 101 7.43 -15.50 11.47
CA TYR A 101 8.59 -15.67 12.34
C TYR A 101 8.39 -16.86 13.28
N LYS A 102 9.51 -17.50 13.62
CA LYS A 102 9.64 -18.34 14.80
C LYS A 102 10.11 -17.42 15.92
N GLY A 103 9.25 -17.13 16.88
CA GLY A 103 9.54 -16.23 17.99
C GLY A 103 9.55 -16.94 19.34
N VAL A 104 9.97 -16.23 20.37
CA VAL A 104 9.92 -16.70 21.76
C VAL A 104 9.04 -15.76 22.59
N ALA A 105 8.13 -16.33 23.39
CA ALA A 105 7.32 -15.55 24.31
C ALA A 105 8.20 -15.04 25.47
N GLU A 106 8.20 -13.75 25.73
CA GLU A 106 9.00 -13.15 26.82
C GLU A 106 8.16 -12.76 28.04
N GLY A 107 6.85 -12.59 27.85
CA GLY A 107 5.95 -12.12 28.90
C GLY A 107 4.57 -11.83 28.36
N THR A 108 3.74 -11.20 29.19
CA THR A 108 2.39 -10.78 28.83
C THR A 108 2.21 -9.29 29.15
N CYS A 109 1.30 -8.66 28.42
CA CYS A 109 0.75 -7.35 28.74
C CYS A 109 -0.77 -7.44 28.64
N GLU A 110 -1.48 -6.34 28.95
CA GLU A 110 -2.93 -6.25 28.84
C GLU A 110 -3.46 -6.67 27.45
N ARG A 111 -2.67 -6.40 26.40
CA ARG A 111 -3.05 -6.67 25.00
C ARG A 111 -2.73 -8.09 24.52
N GLY A 112 -2.05 -8.92 25.33
CA GLY A 112 -1.69 -10.30 25.00
C GLY A 112 -0.24 -10.65 25.32
N THR A 113 0.26 -11.73 24.72
CA THR A 113 1.64 -12.21 24.90
C THR A 113 2.61 -11.37 24.09
N ILE A 114 3.72 -10.96 24.70
CA ILE A 114 4.85 -10.30 24.05
C ILE A 114 5.75 -11.38 23.46
N VAL A 115 5.96 -11.34 22.15
CA VAL A 115 6.78 -12.31 21.41
C VAL A 115 7.97 -11.60 20.79
N ASN A 116 9.18 -12.07 21.09
CA ASN A 116 10.41 -11.60 20.48
C ASN A 116 10.61 -12.27 19.11
N LEU A 117 10.75 -11.45 18.07
CA LEU A 117 10.95 -11.84 16.68
C LEU A 117 12.41 -11.73 16.22
N GLY A 118 13.33 -11.40 17.13
CA GLY A 118 14.75 -11.14 16.87
C GLY A 118 15.02 -9.69 16.47
N ILE A 119 14.22 -9.15 15.55
CA ILE A 119 14.34 -7.75 15.09
C ILE A 119 13.50 -6.74 15.89
N THR A 120 12.45 -7.23 16.56
CA THR A 120 11.57 -6.42 17.41
C THR A 120 10.68 -7.34 18.26
N LYS A 121 9.93 -6.76 19.19
CA LYS A 121 8.92 -7.45 19.99
C LYS A 121 7.52 -7.12 19.45
N GLY A 122 6.73 -8.14 19.15
CA GLY A 122 5.33 -8.00 18.74
C GLY A 122 4.36 -8.45 19.81
N ILE A 123 3.10 -8.07 19.68
CA ILE A 123 2.01 -8.49 20.57
C ILE A 123 1.17 -9.53 19.86
N LEU A 124 1.08 -10.73 20.44
CA LEU A 124 0.11 -11.74 20.06
C LEU A 124 -1.14 -11.62 20.95
N PRO A 125 -2.33 -11.34 20.40
CA PRO A 125 -3.59 -11.22 21.18
C PRO A 125 -4.10 -12.57 21.71
N SER A 126 -3.32 -13.17 22.59
CA SER A 126 -3.57 -14.42 23.28
C SER A 126 -2.72 -14.49 24.55
N HIS A 127 -3.21 -15.15 25.59
CA HIS A 127 -2.51 -15.36 26.86
C HIS A 127 -2.17 -16.82 27.12
N ASP A 128 -2.35 -17.67 26.12
CA ASP A 128 -2.19 -19.12 26.23
C ASP A 128 -0.74 -19.60 26.06
N ILE A 129 0.20 -18.69 25.83
CA ILE A 129 1.63 -18.99 25.64
C ILE A 129 2.41 -18.53 26.87
N LYS A 130 3.17 -19.45 27.46
CA LYS A 130 4.00 -19.17 28.63
C LYS A 130 5.33 -18.53 28.21
N PRO A 131 5.93 -17.67 29.06
CA PRO A 131 7.28 -17.17 28.83
C PRO A 131 8.29 -18.31 28.58
N GLY A 132 9.22 -18.09 27.66
CA GLY A 132 10.21 -19.08 27.21
C GLY A 132 9.71 -20.04 26.13
N GLN A 133 8.40 -20.12 25.85
CA GLN A 133 7.89 -21.01 24.81
C GLN A 133 8.13 -20.44 23.41
N GLU A 134 8.56 -21.31 22.49
CA GLU A 134 8.63 -20.99 21.08
C GLU A 134 7.23 -20.95 20.45
N VAL A 135 7.00 -19.98 19.57
CA VAL A 135 5.73 -19.82 18.87
C VAL A 135 5.95 -19.37 17.43
N VAL A 136 5.18 -19.96 16.52
CA VAL A 136 5.11 -19.53 15.13
C VAL A 136 4.01 -18.48 14.98
N VAL A 137 4.39 -17.31 14.50
CA VAL A 137 3.51 -16.14 14.36
C VAL A 137 3.72 -15.47 13.01
N HIS A 138 2.73 -14.68 12.60
CA HIS A 138 2.88 -13.75 11.48
C HIS A 138 2.43 -12.35 11.87
N VAL A 139 2.98 -11.36 11.17
CA VAL A 139 2.62 -9.95 11.36
C VAL A 139 1.27 -9.68 10.72
N ARG A 140 0.24 -9.45 11.54
CA ARG A 140 -1.12 -9.10 11.09
C ARG A 140 -1.26 -7.60 10.83
N LYS A 141 -0.67 -6.78 11.69
CA LYS A 141 -0.63 -5.32 11.54
C LYS A 141 0.77 -4.84 11.92
N PRO A 142 1.59 -4.40 10.96
CA PRO A 142 2.89 -3.84 11.29
C PRO A 142 2.69 -2.48 11.96
N SER A 143 3.74 -2.00 12.62
CA SER A 143 3.74 -0.68 13.25
C SER A 143 5.08 0.00 13.02
N PHE A 144 5.06 1.32 12.95
CA PHE A 144 6.26 2.14 12.80
C PHE A 144 6.86 2.53 14.16
N LEU A 145 6.00 2.94 15.10
CA LEU A 145 6.42 3.43 16.42
C LEU A 145 6.22 2.42 17.56
N SER A 146 5.25 1.52 17.40
CA SER A 146 4.81 0.63 18.47
C SER A 146 5.06 -0.83 18.12
N GLN A 147 4.70 -1.73 19.02
CA GLN A 147 4.84 -3.16 18.79
C GLN A 147 3.86 -3.60 17.69
N PRO A 148 4.31 -4.35 16.67
CA PRO A 148 3.43 -4.91 15.65
C PRO A 148 2.44 -5.89 16.28
N LEU A 149 1.26 -5.99 15.69
CA LEU A 149 0.24 -6.96 16.09
C LEU A 149 0.45 -8.26 15.33
N LEU A 150 0.51 -9.36 16.07
CA LEU A 150 0.77 -10.69 15.58
C LEU A 150 -0.51 -11.53 15.54
N ALA A 151 -0.45 -12.63 14.80
CA ALA A 151 -1.40 -13.74 14.87
C ALA A 151 -0.63 -15.06 14.79
N LYS A 152 -1.21 -16.15 15.30
CA LYS A 152 -0.59 -17.48 15.26
C LYS A 152 -0.53 -18.00 13.82
N GLY A 153 0.43 -18.90 13.57
CA GLY A 153 0.53 -19.67 12.34
C GLY A 153 1.27 -18.96 11.21
N LEU A 154 1.59 -19.75 10.20
CA LEU A 154 2.33 -19.33 9.00
C LEU A 154 1.48 -18.59 7.99
N VAL A 155 2.15 -17.78 7.17
CA VAL A 155 1.59 -17.19 5.96
C VAL A 155 2.50 -17.45 4.78
N VAL A 156 1.92 -17.91 3.68
CA VAL A 156 2.59 -18.04 2.37
C VAL A 156 1.93 -17.09 1.38
N ASN A 157 2.74 -16.19 0.83
CA ASN A 157 2.32 -15.10 -0.04
C ASN A 157 2.44 -15.49 -1.51
N GLY A 158 1.30 -15.49 -2.23
CA GLY A 158 1.25 -15.58 -3.69
C GLY A 158 0.88 -14.24 -4.34
N LYS A 159 0.94 -14.18 -5.67
CA LYS A 159 0.59 -12.98 -6.46
C LYS A 159 -0.92 -12.75 -6.50
N TYR A 160 -1.73 -13.80 -6.54
CA TYR A 160 -3.19 -13.75 -6.61
C TYR A 160 -3.87 -14.13 -5.31
N MET A 161 -3.26 -14.98 -4.49
CA MET A 161 -3.81 -15.42 -3.21
C MET A 161 -2.75 -15.49 -2.12
N ARG A 162 -3.21 -15.61 -0.88
CA ARG A 162 -2.39 -15.80 0.30
C ARG A 162 -2.98 -16.94 1.11
N LEU A 163 -2.14 -17.89 1.50
CA LEU A 163 -2.53 -18.98 2.37
C LEU A 163 -2.16 -18.61 3.81
N VAL A 164 -3.11 -18.69 4.73
CA VAL A 164 -2.95 -18.32 6.14
C VAL A 164 -3.35 -19.50 7.01
N GLU A 165 -2.40 -20.03 7.78
CA GLU A 165 -2.65 -21.12 8.73
C GLU A 165 -3.61 -20.66 9.84
N GLY A 166 -4.60 -21.49 10.17
CA GLY A 166 -5.72 -21.14 11.06
C GLY A 166 -6.64 -20.03 10.51
N GLY A 167 -6.45 -19.62 9.25
CA GLY A 167 -7.22 -18.56 8.61
C GLY A 167 -8.58 -19.02 8.08
N LYS A 168 -9.39 -18.05 7.65
CA LYS A 168 -10.64 -18.28 6.92
C LYS A 168 -10.50 -17.86 5.45
N ASN A 169 -11.26 -18.53 4.59
CA ASN A 169 -11.38 -18.15 3.18
C ASN A 169 -11.99 -16.74 3.06
N SER A 170 -11.44 -15.92 2.18
CA SER A 170 -12.00 -14.58 1.90
C SER A 170 -11.60 -14.06 0.53
N ILE A 171 -12.40 -13.12 0.02
CA ILE A 171 -12.14 -12.41 -1.24
C ILE A 171 -11.88 -10.94 -0.94
N SER A 172 -10.87 -10.35 -1.58
CA SER A 172 -10.58 -8.92 -1.44
C SER A 172 -11.81 -8.07 -1.75
N ARG A 173 -12.15 -7.13 -0.85
CA ARG A 173 -13.23 -6.15 -1.02
C ARG A 173 -13.11 -5.29 -2.28
N HIS A 174 -11.94 -5.26 -2.91
CA HIS A 174 -11.72 -4.52 -4.14
C HIS A 174 -12.08 -5.34 -5.39
N ILE A 175 -12.69 -6.52 -5.28
CA ILE A 175 -13.23 -7.25 -6.45
C ILE A 175 -14.74 -7.09 -6.42
N HIS A 176 -15.30 -6.35 -7.38
CA HIS A 176 -16.72 -5.99 -7.41
C HIS A 176 -17.52 -6.69 -8.51
N ASN A 177 -16.86 -7.28 -9.52
CA ASN A 177 -17.56 -7.94 -10.62
C ASN A 177 -18.31 -9.19 -10.10
N PRO A 178 -19.65 -9.25 -10.19
CA PRO A 178 -20.42 -10.34 -9.59
C PRO A 178 -20.12 -11.71 -10.18
N ARG A 179 -19.87 -11.79 -11.50
CA ARG A 179 -19.49 -13.05 -12.17
C ARG A 179 -18.15 -13.54 -11.65
N LYS A 180 -17.14 -12.65 -11.61
CA LYS A 180 -15.82 -13.00 -11.08
C LYS A 180 -15.86 -13.42 -9.60
N ILE A 181 -16.64 -12.72 -8.78
CA ILE A 181 -16.84 -13.11 -7.36
C ILE A 181 -17.43 -14.52 -7.28
N ARG A 182 -18.44 -14.82 -8.11
CA ARG A 182 -19.05 -16.15 -8.17
C ARG A 182 -18.03 -17.22 -8.55
N ASP A 183 -17.23 -16.99 -9.60
CA ASP A 183 -16.18 -17.92 -10.03
C ASP A 183 -15.15 -18.17 -8.91
N LEU A 184 -14.75 -17.12 -8.20
CA LEU A 184 -13.82 -17.21 -7.07
C LEU A 184 -14.42 -17.95 -5.87
N LEU A 185 -15.72 -17.80 -5.61
CA LEU A 185 -16.40 -18.56 -4.55
C LEU A 185 -16.47 -20.05 -4.88
N TYR A 186 -16.79 -20.41 -6.13
CA TYR A 186 -16.75 -21.81 -6.57
C TYR A 186 -15.33 -22.37 -6.46
N LEU A 187 -14.33 -21.61 -6.89
CA LEU A 187 -12.93 -21.99 -6.75
C LEU A 187 -12.56 -22.23 -5.27
N LEU A 188 -12.92 -21.33 -4.36
CA LEU A 188 -12.64 -21.47 -2.92
C LEU A 188 -13.31 -22.70 -2.28
N ASN A 189 -14.47 -23.13 -2.78
CA ASN A 189 -15.14 -24.35 -2.31
C ASN A 189 -14.43 -25.62 -2.81
N MET A 190 -13.87 -25.56 -4.01
CA MET A 190 -13.10 -26.65 -4.62
C MET A 190 -11.69 -26.76 -4.02
N LEU A 191 -11.01 -25.63 -3.84
CA LEU A 191 -9.67 -25.56 -3.26
C LEU A 191 -9.76 -25.71 -1.75
N ARG A 192 -9.57 -26.94 -1.26
CA ARG A 192 -9.49 -27.23 0.17
C ARG A 192 -8.05 -27.46 0.60
N LEU A 193 -7.67 -26.82 1.70
CA LEU A 193 -6.43 -27.07 2.40
C LEU A 193 -6.74 -27.09 3.88
N GLU A 194 -6.63 -28.27 4.49
CA GLU A 194 -6.88 -28.47 5.92
C GLU A 194 -6.02 -27.51 6.75
N ASP A 195 -6.61 -26.91 7.78
CA ASP A 195 -6.01 -25.88 8.67
C ASP A 195 -5.57 -24.57 8.00
N TRP A 196 -5.92 -24.31 6.73
CA TRP A 196 -5.49 -23.10 6.02
C TRP A 196 -6.65 -22.35 5.38
N GLY A 197 -6.66 -21.04 5.58
CA GLY A 197 -7.56 -20.12 4.88
C GLY A 197 -6.93 -19.54 3.64
N ILE A 198 -7.68 -19.50 2.54
CA ILE A 198 -7.30 -18.90 1.27
C ILE A 198 -7.85 -17.47 1.19
N ARG A 199 -6.96 -16.47 1.20
CA ARG A 199 -7.31 -15.06 1.01
C ARG A 199 -7.00 -14.62 -0.43
N ILE A 200 -8.03 -14.42 -1.24
CA ILE A 200 -7.89 -13.94 -2.62
C ILE A 200 -7.54 -12.44 -2.62
N ARG A 201 -6.43 -12.07 -3.26
CA ARG A 201 -5.92 -10.70 -3.39
C ARG A 201 -6.64 -9.95 -4.52
N SER A 202 -6.56 -8.62 -4.53
CA SER A 202 -7.24 -7.79 -5.55
C SER A 202 -6.71 -7.99 -6.98
N SER A 203 -5.47 -8.47 -7.12
CA SER A 203 -4.85 -8.87 -8.40
C SER A 203 -5.59 -10.00 -9.09
N ALA A 204 -6.24 -10.90 -8.33
CA ALA A 204 -7.02 -12.02 -8.88
C ALA A 204 -8.23 -11.58 -9.72
N ARG A 205 -8.59 -10.28 -9.69
CA ARG A 205 -9.62 -9.69 -10.53
C ARG A 205 -9.42 -10.02 -12.02
N PHE A 206 -8.17 -10.06 -12.48
CA PHE A 206 -7.83 -10.26 -13.89
C PHE A 206 -7.26 -11.65 -14.20
N ALA A 207 -7.10 -12.50 -13.19
CA ALA A 207 -6.53 -13.83 -13.35
C ALA A 207 -7.52 -14.80 -14.01
N SER A 208 -7.06 -15.74 -14.81
CA SER A 208 -7.85 -16.90 -15.22
C SER A 208 -8.02 -17.91 -14.08
N LEU A 209 -8.92 -18.88 -14.21
CA LEU A 209 -9.05 -19.94 -13.19
C LEU A 209 -7.82 -20.84 -13.17
N GLU A 210 -7.23 -21.10 -14.35
CA GLU A 210 -6.02 -21.89 -14.52
C GLU A 210 -4.84 -21.28 -13.79
N GLU A 211 -4.63 -19.96 -13.92
CA GLU A 211 -3.58 -19.23 -13.19
C GLU A 211 -3.76 -19.33 -11.67
N LEU A 212 -4.99 -19.21 -11.18
CA LEU A 212 -5.29 -19.31 -9.75
C LEU A 212 -5.04 -20.72 -9.22
N ILE A 213 -5.45 -21.75 -9.96
CA ILE A 213 -5.21 -23.16 -9.59
C ILE A 213 -3.70 -23.47 -9.62
N ALA A 214 -2.99 -23.00 -10.63
CA ALA A 214 -1.55 -23.17 -10.74
C ALA A 214 -0.81 -22.54 -9.55
N GLU A 215 -1.14 -21.29 -9.20
CA GLU A 215 -0.55 -20.62 -8.04
C GLU A 215 -0.90 -21.34 -6.74
N PHE A 216 -2.14 -21.76 -6.54
CA PHE A 216 -2.54 -22.51 -5.34
C PHE A 216 -1.68 -23.77 -5.14
N ASN A 217 -1.46 -24.54 -6.20
CA ASN A 217 -0.65 -25.74 -6.15
C ASN A 217 0.83 -25.45 -5.85
N GLU A 218 1.37 -24.33 -6.37
CA GLU A 218 2.71 -23.87 -6.04
C GLU A 218 2.82 -23.51 -4.55
N LEU A 219 1.88 -22.72 -4.03
CA LEU A 219 1.86 -22.33 -2.62
C LEU A 219 1.69 -23.53 -1.70
N LYS A 220 0.90 -24.54 -2.10
CA LYS A 220 0.76 -25.80 -1.35
C LYS A 220 2.09 -26.56 -1.25
N LYS A 221 2.86 -26.64 -2.33
CA LYS A 221 4.21 -27.24 -2.33
C LYS A 221 5.17 -26.45 -1.41
N GLN A 222 5.08 -25.12 -1.45
CA GLN A 222 5.88 -24.26 -0.56
C GLN A 222 5.56 -24.51 0.92
N ILE A 223 4.27 -24.63 1.29
CA ILE A 223 3.85 -24.97 2.66
C ILE A 223 4.46 -26.31 3.11
N GLN A 224 4.39 -27.34 2.26
CA GLN A 224 4.96 -28.65 2.57
C GLN A 224 6.47 -28.57 2.80
N SER A 225 7.19 -27.77 2.01
CA SER A 225 8.62 -27.55 2.24
C SER A 225 8.87 -26.82 3.55
N LEU A 226 8.17 -25.71 3.79
CA LEU A 226 8.33 -24.90 5.00
C LEU A 226 8.06 -25.71 6.27
N LYS A 227 7.00 -26.53 6.31
CA LYS A 227 6.68 -27.38 7.47
C LYS A 227 7.78 -28.40 7.78
N ARG A 228 8.50 -28.92 6.77
CA ARG A 228 9.61 -29.87 6.96
C ARG A 228 10.86 -29.22 7.54
N ASP A 229 11.11 -27.95 7.21
CA ASP A 229 12.33 -27.25 7.62
C ASP A 229 12.14 -26.36 8.87
N LEU A 230 10.89 -26.12 9.27
CA LEU A 230 10.53 -25.26 10.39
C LEU A 230 11.21 -25.65 11.72
N SER A 231 11.31 -26.94 12.02
CA SER A 231 11.94 -27.44 13.25
C SER A 231 13.46 -27.20 13.29
N LYS A 232 14.08 -27.02 12.12
CA LYS A 232 15.53 -26.79 11.97
C LYS A 232 15.90 -25.31 12.12
N LEU A 233 14.91 -24.41 12.07
CA LEU A 233 15.16 -22.98 12.17
C LEU A 233 15.48 -22.57 13.62
N PRO A 234 16.51 -21.73 13.83
CA PRO A 234 16.79 -21.17 15.15
C PRO A 234 15.65 -20.27 15.61
N THR A 235 15.56 -20.05 16.91
CA THR A 235 14.59 -19.13 17.52
C THR A 235 15.35 -18.01 18.23
N PRO A 236 15.06 -16.72 17.97
CA PRO A 236 14.09 -16.21 17.00
C PRO A 236 14.63 -16.17 15.57
N SER A 237 13.77 -16.38 14.56
CA SER A 237 14.14 -16.21 13.14
C SER A 237 12.95 -15.88 12.24
N LYS A 238 13.22 -15.28 11.08
CA LYS A 238 12.24 -15.06 10.02
C LYS A 238 12.04 -16.34 9.21
N ILE A 239 10.79 -16.75 9.02
CA ILE A 239 10.42 -17.96 8.27
C ILE A 239 10.05 -17.61 6.83
N THR A 240 9.15 -16.64 6.64
CA THR A 240 8.71 -16.19 5.31
C THR A 240 8.71 -14.66 5.23
N PRO A 241 9.06 -14.09 4.06
CA PRO A 241 8.87 -12.67 3.80
C PRO A 241 7.39 -12.31 3.64
N GLY A 242 7.08 -11.07 3.97
CA GLY A 242 5.78 -10.42 3.80
C GLY A 242 5.80 -9.36 2.71
N ASP A 243 4.72 -8.59 2.65
CA ASP A 243 4.66 -7.36 1.85
C ASP A 243 5.35 -6.23 2.65
N ALA A 244 6.36 -5.59 2.08
CA ALA A 244 6.89 -4.34 2.60
C ALA A 244 5.80 -3.26 2.56
N LEU A 245 5.71 -2.47 3.63
CA LEU A 245 4.74 -1.39 3.79
C LEU A 245 5.51 -0.10 4.11
N VAL A 246 5.36 0.91 3.27
CA VAL A 246 6.02 2.21 3.44
C VAL A 246 5.01 3.32 3.24
N GLU A 247 5.03 4.32 4.11
CA GLU A 247 4.32 5.58 3.89
C GLU A 247 5.32 6.66 3.50
N VAL A 248 4.98 7.47 2.50
CA VAL A 248 5.75 8.60 2.04
C VAL A 248 4.88 9.84 2.13
N THR A 249 5.32 10.86 2.86
CA THR A 249 4.67 12.17 2.90
C THR A 249 5.28 13.07 1.83
N PHE A 250 4.43 13.78 1.08
CA PHE A 250 4.87 14.77 0.10
C PHE A 250 4.69 16.18 0.67
N PRO A 251 5.77 16.92 0.99
CA PRO A 251 5.71 18.35 1.28
C PRO A 251 5.21 19.16 0.08
N LEU A 252 4.99 20.46 0.28
CA LEU A 252 4.49 21.35 -0.78
C LEU A 252 5.36 21.30 -2.05
N GLU A 253 6.68 21.35 -1.90
CA GLU A 253 7.60 21.34 -3.05
C GLU A 253 7.54 20.00 -3.81
N ALA A 254 7.40 18.87 -3.11
CA ALA A 254 7.17 17.58 -3.76
C ALA A 254 5.82 17.55 -4.50
N LYS A 255 4.77 18.15 -3.94
CA LYS A 255 3.45 18.27 -4.60
C LYS A 255 3.52 19.14 -5.86
N LYS A 256 4.23 20.27 -5.82
CA LYS A 256 4.47 21.12 -7.00
C LYS A 256 5.25 20.36 -8.08
N ALA A 257 6.29 19.63 -7.70
CA ALA A 257 7.04 18.80 -8.64
C ALA A 257 6.15 17.70 -9.28
N LEU A 258 5.23 17.11 -8.51
CA LEU A 258 4.22 16.18 -9.04
C LEU A 258 3.21 16.87 -9.96
N ASP A 259 2.80 18.11 -9.68
CA ASP A 259 1.97 18.91 -10.58
C ASP A 259 2.68 19.13 -11.93
N GLU A 260 3.97 19.46 -11.91
CA GLU A 260 4.76 19.63 -13.13
C GLU A 260 4.90 18.32 -13.93
N MET A 261 5.09 17.18 -13.26
CA MET A 261 5.08 15.88 -13.93
C MET A 261 3.72 15.57 -14.56
N ARG A 262 2.61 15.94 -13.90
CA ARG A 262 1.26 15.77 -14.44
C ARG A 262 1.01 16.70 -15.64
N ARG A 263 1.53 17.93 -15.59
CA ARG A 263 1.40 18.97 -16.63
C ARG A 263 1.94 18.52 -17.98
N LYS A 264 2.97 17.66 -17.99
CA LYS A 264 3.52 17.04 -19.21
C LYS A 264 2.50 16.18 -19.99
N VAL A 265 1.42 15.75 -19.35
CA VAL A 265 0.47 14.77 -19.91
C VAL A 265 -0.93 15.34 -20.04
N VAL A 266 -1.33 16.23 -19.14
CA VAL A 266 -2.68 16.81 -19.09
C VAL A 266 -2.64 18.22 -18.51
N PRO A 267 -3.48 19.17 -18.98
CA PRO A 267 -3.66 20.47 -18.34
C PRO A 267 -3.80 20.33 -16.83
N THR A 268 -2.96 21.04 -16.09
CA THR A 268 -2.83 20.91 -14.64
C THR A 268 -2.83 22.29 -14.02
N LEU A 269 -3.74 22.51 -13.08
CA LEU A 269 -3.76 23.70 -12.25
C LEU A 269 -2.49 23.69 -11.35
N PRO A 270 -1.72 24.79 -11.26
CA PRO A 270 -0.73 24.92 -10.20
C PRO A 270 -1.35 24.59 -8.82
N LEU A 271 -0.58 23.96 -7.93
CA LEU A 271 -1.05 23.50 -6.61
C LEU A 271 -2.19 22.46 -6.65
N HIS A 272 -2.44 21.79 -7.78
CA HIS A 272 -3.49 20.77 -7.92
C HIS A 272 -3.44 19.71 -6.83
N HIS A 273 -2.27 19.08 -6.60
CA HIS A 273 -2.14 18.07 -5.56
C HIS A 273 -2.27 18.66 -4.15
N TYR A 274 -1.87 19.91 -3.94
CA TYR A 274 -2.08 20.59 -2.66
C TYR A 274 -3.58 20.73 -2.37
N PHE A 275 -4.35 21.29 -3.30
CA PHE A 275 -5.80 21.44 -3.15
C PHE A 275 -6.53 20.11 -2.96
N LYS A 276 -6.14 19.07 -3.70
CA LYS A 276 -6.70 17.71 -3.53
C LYS A 276 -6.33 17.04 -2.21
N SER A 277 -5.25 17.47 -1.57
CA SER A 277 -4.80 16.91 -0.29
C SER A 277 -5.47 17.53 0.93
N ILE A 278 -6.03 18.74 0.81
CA ILE A 278 -6.65 19.46 1.93
C ILE A 278 -8.16 19.22 2.06
N SER A 279 -8.87 18.96 0.95
CA SER A 279 -10.31 18.67 0.98
C SER A 279 -10.78 17.87 -0.22
N ASN A 280 -11.82 17.06 -0.01
CA ASN A 280 -12.49 16.30 -1.08
C ASN A 280 -13.59 17.11 -1.79
N GLY A 281 -13.92 18.30 -1.31
CA GLY A 281 -15.04 19.11 -1.83
C GLY A 281 -14.75 19.85 -3.14
N PHE A 282 -13.48 20.04 -3.49
CA PHE A 282 -13.08 20.95 -4.56
C PHE A 282 -12.87 20.26 -5.93
N GLU A 283 -13.23 18.99 -6.09
CA GLU A 283 -12.96 18.28 -7.35
C GLU A 283 -13.59 18.95 -8.58
N LYS A 284 -14.81 19.47 -8.45
CA LYS A 284 -15.51 20.17 -9.55
C LYS A 284 -14.81 21.46 -9.95
N ILE A 285 -14.45 22.30 -8.99
CA ILE A 285 -13.76 23.56 -9.27
C ILE A 285 -12.39 23.30 -9.89
N LEU A 286 -11.63 22.34 -9.34
CA LEU A 286 -10.32 21.98 -9.90
C LEU A 286 -10.42 21.46 -11.33
N ASN A 287 -11.39 20.59 -11.63
CA ASN A 287 -11.59 20.08 -12.98
C ASN A 287 -12.05 21.18 -13.96
N PHE A 288 -12.89 22.12 -13.51
CA PHE A 288 -13.31 23.26 -14.32
C PHE A 288 -12.13 24.21 -14.59
N SER A 289 -11.30 24.48 -13.59
CA SER A 289 -10.08 25.27 -13.74
C SER A 289 -9.10 24.64 -14.74
N GLU A 290 -8.94 23.31 -14.73
CA GLU A 290 -8.13 22.60 -15.73
C GLU A 290 -8.69 22.73 -17.16
N LEU A 291 -10.01 22.74 -17.31
CA LEU A 291 -10.66 23.01 -18.61
C LEU A 291 -10.37 24.43 -19.10
N LEU A 292 -10.39 25.43 -18.22
CA LEU A 292 -10.05 26.81 -18.58
C LEU A 292 -8.59 26.94 -19.04
N ILE A 293 -7.68 26.24 -18.36
CA ILE A 293 -6.26 26.16 -18.77
C ILE A 293 -6.14 25.52 -20.15
N GLU A 294 -6.88 24.44 -20.42
CA GLU A 294 -6.92 23.81 -21.75
C GLU A 294 -7.41 24.77 -22.85
N LYS A 295 -8.28 25.73 -22.49
CA LYS A 295 -8.78 26.78 -23.39
C LYS A 295 -7.81 27.97 -23.54
N GLY A 296 -6.61 27.90 -22.95
CA GLY A 296 -5.56 28.90 -23.11
C GLY A 296 -5.59 30.04 -22.09
N LEU A 297 -6.37 29.92 -21.01
CA LEU A 297 -6.32 30.90 -19.92
C LEU A 297 -5.07 30.69 -19.05
N ASP A 298 -4.62 31.77 -18.44
CA ASP A 298 -3.41 31.82 -17.61
C ASP A 298 -3.53 30.92 -16.36
N PRO A 299 -2.73 29.83 -16.25
CA PRO A 299 -2.82 28.89 -15.14
C PRO A 299 -2.52 29.51 -13.78
N GLU A 300 -1.61 30.47 -13.70
CA GLU A 300 -1.21 31.07 -12.42
C GLU A 300 -2.34 31.93 -11.86
N LYS A 301 -2.93 32.80 -12.69
CA LYS A 301 -4.10 33.60 -12.28
C LYS A 301 -5.29 32.74 -11.86
N ILE A 302 -5.55 31.64 -12.57
CA ILE A 302 -6.61 30.70 -12.18
C ILE A 302 -6.27 30.06 -10.83
N SER A 303 -5.02 29.65 -10.62
CA SER A 303 -4.59 29.05 -9.35
C SER A 303 -4.72 30.02 -8.18
N GLU A 304 -4.33 31.28 -8.36
CA GLU A 304 -4.51 32.35 -7.36
C GLU A 304 -5.99 32.51 -6.99
N SER A 305 -6.88 32.63 -7.98
CA SER A 305 -8.33 32.74 -7.74
C SER A 305 -8.93 31.51 -7.04
N VAL A 306 -8.48 30.30 -7.41
CA VAL A 306 -8.91 29.06 -6.75
C VAL A 306 -8.41 29.00 -5.32
N GLN A 307 -7.17 29.42 -5.06
CA GLN A 307 -6.62 29.49 -3.71
C GLN A 307 -7.41 30.46 -2.84
N GLU A 308 -7.71 31.65 -3.33
CA GLU A 308 -8.54 32.63 -2.63
C GLU A 308 -9.93 32.07 -2.31
N TYR A 309 -10.60 31.47 -3.29
CA TYR A 309 -11.91 30.85 -3.11
C TYR A 309 -11.88 29.73 -2.07
N ILE A 310 -10.90 28.82 -2.15
CA ILE A 310 -10.77 27.71 -1.19
C ILE A 310 -10.47 28.25 0.21
N CYS A 311 -9.58 29.24 0.35
CA CYS A 311 -9.30 29.87 1.64
C CYS A 311 -10.57 30.48 2.25
N GLN A 312 -11.38 31.18 1.47
CA GLN A 312 -12.65 31.75 1.94
C GLN A 312 -13.67 30.69 2.37
N ASP A 313 -13.69 29.53 1.68
CA ASP A 313 -14.60 28.42 2.02
C ASP A 313 -14.20 27.69 3.30
N ILE A 314 -12.89 27.51 3.53
CA ILE A 314 -12.37 26.70 4.65
C ILE A 314 -11.92 27.48 5.89
N LEU A 315 -11.65 28.78 5.76
CA LEU A 315 -11.13 29.62 6.85
C LEU A 315 -12.23 30.57 7.34
N ASN A 316 -13.03 30.12 8.31
CA ASN A 316 -14.05 30.96 8.95
C ASN A 316 -13.62 31.34 10.38
N VAL A 317 -13.72 32.63 10.72
CA VAL A 317 -13.46 33.12 12.08
C VAL A 317 -14.44 32.45 13.05
N GLY A 318 -13.91 31.93 14.16
CA GLY A 318 -14.68 31.16 15.14
C GLY A 318 -14.75 29.65 14.86
N GLU A 319 -14.18 29.17 13.76
CA GLU A 319 -14.02 27.73 13.52
C GLU A 319 -12.74 27.18 14.16
N ARG A 320 -12.81 25.92 14.60
CA ARG A 320 -11.64 25.25 15.18
C ARG A 320 -10.72 24.77 14.07
N PHE A 321 -9.43 25.08 14.20
CA PHE A 321 -8.40 24.52 13.33
C PHE A 321 -7.51 23.54 14.10
N ARG A 322 -6.86 22.66 13.34
CA ARG A 322 -5.84 21.75 13.86
C ARG A 322 -4.59 21.81 12.98
N ILE A 323 -3.46 22.16 13.58
CA ILE A 323 -2.14 22.01 12.97
C ILE A 323 -1.61 20.64 13.38
N ILE A 324 -1.31 19.81 12.39
CA ILE A 324 -0.70 18.50 12.58
C ILE A 324 0.77 18.62 12.19
N HIS A 325 1.66 18.56 13.17
CA HIS A 325 3.10 18.50 12.95
C HIS A 325 3.53 17.04 12.99
N GLU A 326 4.10 16.52 11.91
CA GLU A 326 4.73 15.20 11.86
C GLU A 326 6.25 15.37 11.76
N ASP A 327 7.01 14.68 12.62
CA ASP A 327 8.46 14.63 12.52
C ASP A 327 8.95 13.40 11.71
N ILE A 328 10.23 13.42 11.36
CA ILE A 328 10.91 12.33 10.64
C ILE A 328 10.99 11.02 11.43
N GLY A 329 10.97 11.08 12.76
CA GLY A 329 10.92 9.94 13.66
C GLY A 329 9.52 9.32 13.77
N GLY A 330 8.52 9.90 13.11
CA GLY A 330 7.13 9.46 13.12
C GLY A 330 6.30 10.06 14.25
N GLY A 331 6.90 10.89 15.11
CA GLY A 331 6.18 11.64 16.12
C GLY A 331 5.16 12.58 15.49
N ARG A 332 4.07 12.81 16.21
CA ARG A 332 2.97 13.65 15.77
C ARG A 332 2.50 14.54 16.91
N VAL A 333 2.47 15.84 16.68
CA VAL A 333 1.93 16.84 17.60
C VAL A 333 0.72 17.49 16.94
N ASP A 334 -0.42 17.41 17.61
CA ASP A 334 -1.66 18.03 17.16
C ASP A 334 -1.90 19.30 18.00
N ILE A 335 -1.73 20.46 17.38
CA ILE A 335 -2.01 21.78 17.98
C ILE A 335 -3.41 22.18 17.54
N ASN A 336 -4.31 22.41 18.49
CA ASN A 336 -5.68 22.83 18.20
C ASN A 336 -5.84 24.32 18.55
N GLY A 337 -6.57 25.06 17.73
CA GLY A 337 -6.85 26.47 17.94
C GLY A 337 -8.24 26.87 17.44
N LEU A 338 -8.56 28.14 17.62
CA LEU A 338 -9.77 28.78 17.12
C LEU A 338 -9.31 29.91 16.19
N LEU A 339 -9.82 29.94 14.97
CA LEU A 339 -9.43 30.93 13.97
C LEU A 339 -10.03 32.31 14.26
#